data_AF-A0A534YB08-F1
#
_entry.id   AF-A0A534YB08-F1
#
_cell.length_a   1.000
_cell.length_b   1.000
_cell.length_c   1.000
_cell.angle_alpha   90.00
_cell.angle_beta   90.00
_cell.angle_gamma   90.00
#
_symmetry.space_group_name_H-M   'P 1'
#
loop_
_entity.id
_entity.type
_entity.pdbx_description
1 polymer ?
#
loop_
_entity_poly.entity_id
_entity_poly.type
_entity_poly.pdbx_seq_one_letter_code
_entity_poly.pdbx_strand_id
1 'polypeptide(L)'
;METEVCRLCGGDGRIGNALGRSSATCPSCHGSGRRADTSSRFHDVTKTKPSHYRAEVTPKGPKVPVTPEGIQLASEVNASTVLTEDAKARLLAEIMNHESTHGRCTRTFLKKVRKQVRPHE
;
A
#
# COMPACT_ATOMS: atom_id res chain seq x y z
N MET A 1 -46.07 2.18 13.25
CA MET A 1 -45.11 2.26 12.13
C MET A 1 -44.89 3.73 11.83
N GLU A 2 -43.78 4.31 12.27
CA GLU A 2 -43.39 5.66 11.89
C GLU A 2 -42.81 5.59 10.48
N THR A 3 -43.55 6.08 9.49
CA THR A 3 -43.06 6.18 8.12
C THR A 3 -41.94 7.21 8.09
N GLU A 4 -40.69 6.78 7.84
CA GLU A 4 -39.57 7.71 7.69
C GLU A 4 -39.79 8.60 6.46
N VAL A 5 -40.32 9.80 6.71
CA VAL A 5 -40.54 10.79 5.67
C VAL A 5 -39.21 11.39 5.26
N CYS A 6 -39.01 11.59 3.94
CA CYS A 6 -37.79 12.17 3.39
C CYS A 6 -37.49 13.54 4.04
N ARG A 7 -36.42 13.67 4.83
CA ARG A 7 -36.08 14.94 5.53
C ARG A 7 -35.64 16.09 4.60
N LEU A 8 -35.42 15.81 3.31
CA LEU A 8 -35.02 16.83 2.33
C LEU A 8 -36.21 17.61 1.76
N CYS A 9 -37.34 16.92 1.53
CA CYS A 9 -38.59 17.54 1.05
C CYS A 9 -39.74 17.47 2.07
N GLY A 10 -39.55 16.75 3.17
CA GLY A 10 -40.52 16.58 4.25
C GLY A 10 -41.80 15.85 3.84
N GLY A 11 -41.91 15.32 2.62
CA GLY A 11 -43.20 14.84 2.10
C GLY A 11 -43.14 14.04 0.80
N ASP A 12 -43.94 14.46 -0.17
CA ASP A 12 -44.36 13.78 -1.42
C ASP A 12 -43.26 13.53 -2.47
N GLY A 13 -42.00 13.79 -2.14
CA GLY A 13 -40.87 13.55 -3.03
C GLY A 13 -40.65 14.62 -4.09
N ARG A 14 -41.32 15.77 -3.99
CA ARG A 14 -41.13 16.93 -4.86
C ARG A 14 -40.45 18.08 -4.12
N ILE A 15 -39.61 18.83 -4.82
CA ILE A 15 -38.94 20.03 -4.32
C ILE A 15 -39.38 21.19 -5.20
N GLY A 16 -40.10 22.15 -4.61
CA GLY A 16 -40.46 23.39 -5.29
C GLY A 16 -39.23 24.30 -5.43
N ASN A 17 -39.07 24.95 -6.58
CA ASN A 17 -38.10 26.02 -6.71
C ASN A 17 -38.64 27.34 -6.12
N ALA A 18 -37.74 28.23 -5.71
CA ALA A 18 -38.11 29.52 -5.10
C ALA A 18 -38.92 30.44 -6.04
N LEU A 19 -38.92 30.15 -7.34
CA LEU A 19 -39.66 30.89 -8.37
C LEU A 19 -41.10 30.38 -8.56
N GLY A 20 -41.53 29.37 -7.79
CA GLY A 20 -42.92 28.93 -7.65
C GLY A 20 -43.55 28.29 -8.90
N ARG A 21 -42.80 28.14 -10.00
CA ARG A 21 -43.33 27.72 -11.31
C ARG A 21 -42.92 26.30 -11.73
N SER A 22 -41.97 25.66 -11.04
CA SER A 22 -41.63 24.26 -11.34
C SER A 22 -41.21 23.48 -10.10
N SER A 23 -41.60 22.20 -10.08
CA SER A 23 -41.19 21.23 -9.07
C SER A 23 -40.19 20.26 -9.68
N ALA A 24 -39.03 20.09 -9.04
CA ALA A 24 -38.07 19.06 -9.37
C ALA A 24 -38.28 17.83 -8.49
N THR A 25 -37.98 16.66 -9.02
CA THR A 25 -38.01 15.42 -8.25
C THR A 25 -36.91 15.45 -7.18
N CYS A 26 -37.24 15.09 -5.94
CA CYS A 26 -36.28 15.07 -4.85
C CYS A 26 -35.17 14.04 -5.14
N PRO A 27 -33.88 14.44 -5.19
CA PRO A 27 -32.79 13.52 -5.53
C PRO A 27 -32.54 12.46 -4.47
N SER A 28 -33.01 12.66 -3.23
CA SER A 28 -32.82 11.69 -2.15
C SER A 28 -33.84 10.55 -2.14
N CYS A 29 -35.03 10.75 -2.70
CA CYS A 29 -36.09 9.73 -2.76
C CYS A 29 -36.54 9.43 -4.20
N HIS A 30 -36.00 10.15 -5.17
CA HIS A 30 -36.38 10.09 -6.59
C HIS A 30 -37.91 10.18 -6.82
N GLY A 31 -38.63 10.94 -5.99
CA GLY A 31 -40.07 11.14 -6.13
C GLY A 31 -40.95 10.12 -5.39
N SER A 32 -40.36 9.15 -4.70
CA SER A 32 -41.11 8.15 -3.93
C SER A 32 -41.62 8.65 -2.57
N GLY A 33 -41.18 9.84 -2.13
CA GLY A 33 -41.48 10.40 -0.80
C GLY A 33 -40.87 9.63 0.38
N ARG A 34 -40.23 8.48 0.13
CA ARG A 34 -39.58 7.64 1.13
C ARG A 34 -38.08 7.57 0.87
N ARG A 35 -37.27 7.49 1.93
CA ARG A 35 -35.84 7.24 1.74
C ARG A 35 -35.65 5.87 1.07
N ALA A 36 -34.78 5.80 0.07
CA ALA A 36 -34.32 4.51 -0.44
C ALA A 36 -33.62 3.79 0.72
N ASP A 37 -33.94 2.52 0.95
CA ASP A 37 -33.31 1.72 1.98
C ASP A 37 -31.80 1.59 1.67
N THR A 38 -30.98 2.33 2.40
CA THR A 38 -29.52 2.37 2.20
C THR A 38 -28.80 1.34 3.06
N SER A 39 -29.51 0.36 3.67
CA SER A 39 -28.88 -0.64 4.54
C SER A 39 -27.81 -1.46 3.81
N SER A 40 -27.91 -1.60 2.49
CA SER A 40 -26.90 -2.25 1.64
C SER A 40 -25.81 -1.32 1.10
N ARG A 41 -25.91 0.00 1.31
CA ARG A 41 -24.98 1.03 0.77
C ARG A 41 -24.04 1.64 1.81
N PHE A 42 -24.18 1.32 3.09
CA PHE A 42 -23.17 1.68 4.09
C PHE A 42 -21.97 0.76 3.94
N HIS A 43 -21.13 1.05 2.95
CA HIS A 43 -19.82 0.44 2.83
C HIS A 43 -18.95 1.00 3.95
N ASP A 44 -18.51 0.14 4.85
CA ASP A 44 -17.56 0.49 5.90
C ASP A 44 -16.23 0.90 5.26
N VAL A 45 -16.03 2.21 5.10
CA VAL A 45 -14.85 2.82 4.49
C VAL A 45 -13.61 2.66 5.39
N THR A 46 -13.79 2.22 6.65
CA THR A 46 -12.66 1.95 7.55
C THR A 46 -12.02 0.58 7.33
N LYS A 47 -12.71 -0.33 6.62
CA LYS A 47 -12.11 -1.61 6.23
C LYS A 47 -11.15 -1.43 5.05
N THR A 48 -9.91 -1.85 5.26
CA THR A 48 -8.95 -2.02 4.18
C THR A 48 -9.49 -3.01 3.15
N LYS A 49 -9.47 -2.59 1.89
CA LYS A 49 -9.93 -3.40 0.75
C LYS A 49 -9.19 -4.75 0.76
N PRO A 50 -9.82 -5.88 0.41
CA PRO A 50 -9.16 -7.19 0.37
C PRO A 50 -7.90 -7.23 -0.51
N SER A 51 -7.80 -6.34 -1.51
CA SER A 51 -6.60 -6.15 -2.32
C SER A 51 -5.39 -5.59 -1.55
N HIS A 52 -5.61 -4.93 -0.41
CA HIS A 52 -4.56 -4.41 0.47
C HIS A 52 -4.21 -5.36 1.63
N TYR A 53 -5.00 -6.42 1.85
CA TYR A 53 -4.69 -7.45 2.86
C TYR A 53 -3.46 -8.28 2.48
N ARG A 54 -3.10 -8.35 1.19
CA ARG A 54 -1.96 -9.14 0.76
C ARG A 54 -0.69 -8.44 1.20
N ALA A 55 -0.26 -8.73 2.43
CA ALA A 55 1.12 -8.58 2.84
C ALA A 55 1.95 -9.16 1.69
N GLU A 56 2.84 -8.33 1.12
CA GLU A 56 3.80 -8.79 0.15
C GLU A 56 4.49 -9.99 0.77
N VAL A 57 4.23 -11.17 0.21
CA VAL A 57 4.95 -12.38 0.57
C VAL A 57 6.38 -12.01 0.34
N THR A 58 7.13 -11.78 1.42
CA THR A 58 8.57 -11.57 1.35
C THR A 58 9.06 -12.72 0.49
N PRO A 59 9.57 -12.46 -0.72
CA PRO A 59 10.02 -13.56 -1.55
C PRO A 59 11.04 -14.27 -0.68
N LYS A 60 10.84 -15.58 -0.48
CA LYS A 60 11.91 -16.48 -0.04
C LYS A 60 12.92 -16.44 -1.18
N GLY A 61 13.65 -15.33 -1.29
CA GLY A 61 14.75 -15.18 -2.19
C GLY A 61 15.75 -16.27 -1.89
N PRO A 62 16.57 -16.65 -2.87
CA PRO A 62 17.62 -17.63 -2.67
C PRO A 62 18.43 -17.25 -1.42
N LYS A 63 18.80 -18.23 -0.59
CA LYS A 63 19.54 -18.02 0.69
C LYS A 63 20.91 -17.34 0.52
N VAL A 64 21.29 -17.07 -0.73
CA VAL A 64 22.58 -16.58 -1.18
C VAL A 64 22.37 -15.74 -2.46
N PRO A 65 23.22 -14.73 -2.70
CA PRO A 65 23.22 -13.98 -3.96
C PRO A 65 23.38 -14.92 -5.16
N VAL A 66 22.72 -14.61 -6.28
CA VAL A 66 22.69 -15.48 -7.47
C VAL A 66 23.62 -14.98 -8.57
N THR A 67 23.86 -13.68 -8.58
CA THR A 67 24.74 -12.98 -9.52
C THR A 67 26.20 -13.17 -9.11
N PRO A 68 27.12 -13.32 -10.09
CA PRO A 68 28.53 -13.51 -9.80
C PRO A 68 29.13 -12.33 -9.03
N GLU A 69 28.66 -11.10 -9.28
CA GLU A 69 29.08 -9.91 -8.53
C GLU A 69 28.56 -9.93 -7.09
N GLY A 70 27.31 -10.37 -6.87
CA GLY A 70 26.72 -10.51 -5.54
C GLY A 70 27.44 -11.57 -4.70
N ILE A 71 27.82 -12.70 -5.30
CA ILE A 71 28.56 -13.78 -4.64
C ILE A 71 29.95 -13.29 -4.20
N GLN A 72 30.69 -12.62 -5.09
CA GLN A 72 32.01 -12.07 -4.75
C GLN A 72 31.92 -11.07 -3.59
N LEU A 73 30.93 -10.16 -3.65
CA LEU A 73 30.75 -9.15 -2.62
C LEU A 73 30.34 -9.76 -1.27
N ALA A 74 29.49 -10.78 -1.27
CA ALA A 74 29.14 -11.52 -0.05
C ALA A 74 30.35 -12.24 0.57
N SER A 75 31.25 -12.78 -0.27
CA SER A 75 32.51 -13.35 0.20
C SER A 75 33.43 -12.28 0.82
N GLU A 76 33.52 -11.09 0.22
CA GLU A 76 34.28 -9.97 0.77
C GLU A 76 33.74 -9.52 2.14
N VAL A 77 32.41 -9.44 2.29
CA VAL A 77 31.74 -9.09 3.56
C VAL A 77 32.01 -10.16 4.63
N ASN A 78 31.89 -11.45 4.29
CA ASN A 78 32.14 -12.54 5.22
C ASN A 78 33.61 -12.61 5.68
N ALA A 79 34.54 -12.36 4.76
CA ALA A 79 35.98 -12.34 5.04
C ALA A 79 36.44 -11.09 5.82
N SER A 80 35.58 -10.07 5.98
CA SER A 80 35.92 -8.87 6.74
C SER A 80 36.11 -9.19 8.22
N THR A 81 37.28 -8.82 8.75
CA THR A 81 37.59 -8.91 10.18
C THR A 81 37.18 -7.66 10.96
N VAL A 82 36.80 -6.58 10.25
CA VAL A 82 36.44 -5.28 10.84
C VAL A 82 34.98 -5.25 11.29
N LEU A 83 34.11 -5.99 10.60
CA LEU A 83 32.67 -5.99 10.84
C LEU A 83 32.27 -7.03 11.89
N THR A 84 31.33 -6.67 12.76
CA THR A 84 30.68 -7.62 13.66
C THR A 84 29.78 -8.58 12.89
N GLU A 85 29.50 -9.76 13.44
CA GLU A 85 28.66 -10.78 12.80
C GLU A 85 27.24 -10.25 12.47
N ASP A 86 26.67 -9.40 13.32
CA ASP A 86 25.38 -8.75 13.05
C ASP A 86 25.47 -7.76 11.86
N ALA A 87 26.57 -7.00 11.77
CA ALA A 87 26.79 -6.10 10.63
C ALA A 87 26.99 -6.87 9.32
N LYS A 88 27.69 -8.01 9.36
CA LYS A 88 27.82 -8.90 8.20
C LYS A 88 26.46 -9.42 7.74
N ALA A 89 25.63 -9.91 8.67
CA ALA A 89 24.30 -10.40 8.36
C ALA A 89 23.41 -9.32 7.71
N ARG A 90 23.47 -8.08 8.22
CA ARG A 90 22.74 -6.93 7.62
C ARG A 90 23.22 -6.61 6.21
N LEU A 91 24.53 -6.58 5.98
CA LEU A 91 25.08 -6.30 4.65
C LEU A 91 24.76 -7.39 3.64
N LEU A 92 24.80 -8.65 4.05
CA LEU A 92 24.38 -9.76 3.20
C LEU A 92 22.90 -9.64 2.80
N ALA A 93 22.03 -9.31 3.76
CA ALA A 93 20.61 -9.06 3.46
C ALA A 93 20.43 -7.86 2.51
N GLU A 94 21.23 -6.79 2.67
CA GLU A 94 21.18 -5.63 1.78
C GLU A 94 21.63 -5.99 0.35
N ILE A 95 22.68 -6.82 0.20
CA ILE A 95 23.12 -7.33 -1.12
C ILE A 95 21.98 -8.10 -1.79
N MET A 96 21.34 -9.01 -1.06
CA MET A 96 20.22 -9.82 -1.56
C MET A 96 18.99 -8.97 -1.93
N ASN A 97 18.66 -7.98 -1.11
CA ASN A 97 17.52 -7.08 -1.39
C ASN A 97 17.79 -6.19 -2.59
N HIS A 98 19.01 -5.67 -2.74
CA HIS A 98 19.40 -4.87 -3.89
C HIS A 98 19.36 -5.69 -5.18
N GLU A 99 19.88 -6.92 -5.12
CA GLU A 99 19.86 -7.85 -6.24
C GLU A 99 18.45 -8.26 -6.65
N SER A 100 17.58 -8.61 -5.70
CA SER A 100 16.19 -8.99 -6.00
C SER A 100 15.38 -7.83 -6.59
N THR A 101 15.67 -6.59 -6.17
CA THR A 101 14.98 -5.39 -6.68
C THR A 101 15.47 -4.97 -8.07
N HIS A 102 16.77 -5.06 -8.32
CA HIS A 102 17.39 -4.52 -9.55
C HIS A 102 17.82 -5.58 -10.56
N GLY A 103 17.75 -6.87 -10.22
CA GLY A 103 18.25 -7.99 -11.03
C GLY A 103 19.78 -8.07 -11.16
N ARG A 104 20.51 -7.07 -10.65
CA ARG A 104 21.97 -6.99 -10.67
C ARG A 104 22.51 -6.07 -9.58
N CYS A 105 23.70 -6.35 -9.07
CA CYS A 105 24.44 -5.41 -8.22
C CYS A 105 25.03 -4.29 -9.08
N THR A 106 24.58 -3.05 -8.88
CA THR A 106 25.09 -1.90 -9.65
C THR A 106 26.47 -1.47 -9.17
N ARG A 107 27.26 -0.82 -10.04
CA ARG A 107 28.62 -0.34 -9.69
C ARG A 107 28.64 0.60 -8.49
N THR A 108 27.59 1.42 -8.32
CA THR A 108 27.45 2.32 -7.16
C THR A 108 27.18 1.55 -5.87
N PHE A 109 26.34 0.51 -5.94
CA PHE A 109 26.08 -0.38 -4.82
C PHE A 109 27.33 -1.14 -4.38
N LEU A 110 28.08 -1.72 -5.34
CA LEU A 110 29.36 -2.39 -5.06
C LEU A 110 30.35 -1.45 -4.35
N LYS A 111 30.47 -0.20 -4.81
CA LYS A 111 31.32 0.82 -4.16
C LYS A 111 30.86 1.14 -2.74
N LYS A 112 29.56 1.24 -2.50
CA LYS A 112 28.97 1.52 -1.18
C LYS A 112 29.34 0.43 -0.18
N VAL A 113 29.09 -0.83 -0.53
CA VAL A 113 29.37 -1.97 0.37
C VAL A 113 30.87 -2.10 0.62
N ARG A 114 31.71 -1.99 -0.43
CA ARG A 114 33.17 -2.02 -0.26
C ARG A 114 33.71 -0.91 0.62
N LYS A 115 33.09 0.28 0.61
CA LYS A 115 33.48 1.37 1.52
C LYS A 115 33.19 1.03 2.98
N GLN A 116 32.13 0.27 3.25
CA GLN A 116 31.78 -0.17 4.61
C GLN A 116 32.64 -1.32 5.11
N VAL A 117 33.13 -2.17 4.18
CA VAL A 117 34.01 -3.31 4.49
C VAL A 117 35.47 -2.89 4.70
N ARG A 118 35.89 -1.75 4.14
CA ARG A 118 37.25 -1.22 4.31
C ARG A 118 37.41 -0.58 5.70
N PRO A 119 38.55 -0.80 6.38
CA PRO A 119 38.87 -0.03 7.57
C PRO A 119 38.97 1.45 7.20
N HIS A 120 38.31 2.30 7.99
CA HIS A 120 38.52 3.74 7.93
C HIS A 120 39.79 4.02 8.72
N GLU A 121 40.93 4.12 8.02
CA GLU A 121 42.11 4.80 8.58
C GLU A 121 41.81 6.29 8.81
#